data_AF-A0A3M1DFZ3-F1
#
_entry.id   AF-A0A3M1DFZ3-F1
#
_cell.length_a   1.000
_cell.length_b   1.000
_cell.length_c   1.000
_cell.angle_alpha   90.00
_cell.angle_beta   90.00
_cell.angle_gamma   90.00
#
_symmetry.space_group_name_H-M   'P 1'
#
loop_
_entity.id
_entity.type
_entity.pdbx_description
1 polymer ?
#
loop_
_entity_poly.entity_id
_entity_poly.type
_entity_poly.pdbx_seq_one_letter_code
_entity_poly.pdbx_strand_id
1 'polypeptide(L)' 'DRTARFKHRIYHKVVYYPEVFGTSMCTGCGRCIKYCPPHIDFVEMVNSIHDEKEYNSELTMKVNF' A
#
# COMPACT_ATOMS: atom_id res chain seq x y z
N ASP A 1 -5.40 -2.62 -20.96
CA ASP A 1 -4.46 -1.71 -20.29
C ASP A 1 -3.64 -2.44 -19.22
N ARG A 2 -2.31 -2.27 -19.21
CA ARG A 2 -1.40 -2.98 -18.27
C ARG A 2 -1.42 -2.36 -16.87
N THR A 3 -1.60 -1.04 -16.79
CA THR A 3 -1.63 -0.27 -15.54
C THR A 3 -2.88 -0.60 -14.73
N ALA A 4 -4.05 -0.70 -15.36
CA ALA A 4 -5.29 -1.11 -14.70
C ALA A 4 -5.20 -2.51 -14.04
N ARG A 5 -4.55 -3.48 -14.71
CA ARG A 5 -4.35 -4.83 -14.14
C ARG A 5 -3.42 -4.83 -12.93
N PHE A 6 -2.39 -3.99 -12.96
CA PHE A 6 -1.51 -3.79 -11.81
C PHE A 6 -2.27 -3.18 -10.64
N LYS A 7 -3.00 -2.08 -10.87
CA LYS A 7 -3.84 -1.43 -9.85
C LYS A 7 -4.79 -2.43 -9.20
N HIS A 8 -5.53 -3.20 -10.00
CA HIS A 8 -6.45 -4.21 -9.49
C HIS A 8 -5.76 -5.27 -8.61
N ARG A 9 -4.56 -5.75 -9.00
CA ARG A 9 -3.78 -6.72 -8.20
C ARG A 9 -3.40 -6.16 -6.83
N ILE A 10 -2.99 -4.89 -6.77
CA ILE A 10 -2.59 -4.25 -5.50
C ILE A 10 -3.82 -4.02 -4.63
N TYR A 11 -4.87 -3.41 -5.17
CA TYR A 11 -6.11 -3.12 -4.44
C TYR A 11 -6.75 -4.39 -3.87
N HIS A 12 -6.75 -5.49 -4.62
CA HIS A 12 -7.23 -6.76 -4.11
C HIS A 12 -6.45 -7.20 -2.86
N LYS A 13 -5.14 -6.99 -2.79
CA LYS A 13 -4.32 -7.46 -1.66
C LYS A 13 -4.43 -6.59 -0.41
N VAL A 14 -4.53 -5.28 -0.59
CA VAL A 14 -4.39 -4.30 0.52
C VAL A 14 -5.65 -3.50 0.82
N VAL A 15 -6.65 -3.51 -0.06
CA VAL A 15 -7.94 -2.80 0.13
C VAL A 15 -9.06 -3.83 0.26
N TYR A 16 -9.39 -4.52 -0.83
CA TYR A 16 -10.59 -5.34 -0.89
C TYR A 16 -10.53 -6.57 0.00
N TYR A 17 -9.38 -7.26 0.05
CA TYR A 17 -9.27 -8.47 0.86
C TYR A 17 -9.32 -8.17 2.38
N PRO A 18 -8.62 -7.15 2.92
CA PRO A 18 -8.86 -6.68 4.28
C PRO A 18 -10.29 -6.26 4.57
N GLU A 19 -10.96 -5.56 3.65
CA GLU A 19 -12.36 -5.12 3.82
C GLU A 19 -13.32 -6.30 3.98
N VAL A 20 -13.06 -7.41 3.27
CA VAL A 20 -13.93 -8.59 3.30
C VAL A 20 -13.54 -9.59 4.41
N PHE A 21 -12.24 -9.80 4.65
CA PHE A 21 -11.75 -10.88 5.50
C PHE A 21 -11.06 -10.39 6.78
N GLY A 22 -10.94 -9.08 6.99
CA GLY A 22 -10.31 -8.50 8.17
C GLY A 22 -8.79 -8.70 8.27
N THR A 23 -8.15 -9.22 7.22
CA THR A 23 -6.70 -9.47 7.19
C THR A 23 -6.09 -9.13 5.84
N SER A 24 -4.79 -8.83 5.84
CA SER A 24 -4.06 -8.54 4.60
C SER A 24 -3.69 -9.82 3.86
N MET A 25 -3.79 -9.79 2.53
CA MET A 25 -3.29 -10.88 1.68
C MET A 25 -1.79 -10.72 1.36
N CYS A 26 -1.12 -9.77 2.02
CA CYS A 26 0.30 -9.51 1.85
C CYS A 26 1.08 -10.25 2.93
N THR A 27 1.85 -11.26 2.52
CA THR A 27 2.69 -12.06 3.43
C THR A 27 4.19 -11.75 3.30
N GLY A 28 4.56 -10.67 2.62
CA GLY A 28 5.98 -10.33 2.37
C GLY A 28 6.67 -11.18 1.30
N CYS A 29 5.94 -12.00 0.53
CA CYS A 29 6.53 -12.92 -0.46
C CYS A 29 7.22 -12.26 -1.68
N GLY A 30 7.16 -10.94 -1.85
CA GLY A 30 7.84 -10.20 -2.93
C GLY A 30 7.38 -10.47 -4.37
N ARG A 31 6.46 -11.42 -4.60
CA ARG A 31 5.98 -11.81 -5.96
C ARG A 31 5.38 -10.66 -6.76
N CYS A 32 4.83 -9.69 -6.06
CA CYS A 32 4.28 -8.47 -6.62
C CYS A 32 5.31 -7.57 -7.29
N ILE A 33 6.51 -7.44 -6.73
CA ILE A 33 7.61 -6.63 -7.26
C ILE A 33 8.31 -7.44 -8.36
N LYS A 34 8.67 -8.70 -8.05
CA LYS A 34 9.41 -9.59 -8.96
C LYS A 34 8.72 -9.80 -10.31
N TYR A 35 7.40 -9.93 -10.32
CA TYR A 35 6.62 -10.18 -11.54
C TYR A 35 5.86 -8.94 -12.02
N CYS A 36 6.20 -7.75 -11.51
CA CYS A 36 5.57 -6.50 -11.92
C CYS A 36 6.01 -6.14 -13.35
N PRO A 37 5.11 -6.11 -14.36
CA PRO A 37 5.50 -5.71 -15.72
C PRO A 37 6.12 -4.30 -15.81
N PRO A 38 5.63 -3.28 -15.06
CA PRO A 38 6.26 -1.96 -15.03
C PRO A 38 7.37 -1.79 -13.96
N HIS A 39 7.78 -2.85 -13.25
CA HIS A 39 8.80 -2.77 -12.20
C HIS A 39 8.50 -1.75 -11.09
N ILE A 40 7.24 -1.68 -10.65
CA ILE A 40 6.82 -0.81 -9.53
C ILE A 40 7.08 -1.51 -8.19
N ASP A 41 7.78 -0.82 -7.29
CA ASP A 41 7.86 -1.18 -5.87
C ASP A 41 6.68 -0.56 -5.12
N PHE A 42 5.63 -1.37 -4.91
CA PHE A 42 4.48 -0.89 -4.15
C PHE A 42 4.73 -0.93 -2.64
N VAL A 43 5.67 -1.76 -2.15
CA VAL A 43 5.91 -1.89 -0.71
C VAL A 43 6.52 -0.58 -0.21
N GLU A 44 7.49 -0.06 -0.95
CA GLU A 44 8.05 1.28 -0.71
C GLU A 44 6.95 2.35 -0.73
N MET A 45 6.10 2.37 -1.76
CA MET A 45 4.99 3.34 -1.87
C MET A 45 4.00 3.25 -0.69
N VAL A 46 3.66 2.05 -0.22
CA VAL A 46 2.73 1.89 0.90
C VAL A 46 3.38 2.38 2.20
N ASN A 47 4.66 2.06 2.41
CA ASN A 47 5.42 2.51 3.57
C ASN A 47 5.57 4.04 3.58
N SER A 48 5.89 4.66 2.44
CA SER A 48 6.02 6.12 2.36
C SER A 48 4.70 6.84 2.72
N ILE A 49 3.56 6.28 2.33
CA ILE A 49 2.24 6.81 2.71
C ILE A 49 1.97 6.61 4.21
N HIS A 50 2.43 5.50 4.79
CA HIS A 50 2.30 5.27 6.23
C HIS A 50 3.11 6.28 7.04
N ASP A 51 4.37 6.49 6.65
CA ASP A 51 5.27 7.45 7.29
C ASP A 51 4.74 8.89 7.16
N GLU A 52 4.19 9.26 6.00
CA GLU A 52 3.52 10.56 5.82
C GLU A 52 2.30 10.73 6.74
N LYS A 53 1.51 9.68 6.98
CA LYS A 53 0.36 9.75 7.90
C LYS A 53 0.81 9.96 9.34
N GLU A 54 1.91 9.31 9.75
CA GLU A 54 2.47 9.43 11.09
C GLU A 54 3.09 10.82 11.31
N TYR A 55 3.80 11.36 10.32
CA TYR A 55 4.26 12.76 10.36
C TYR A 55 3.09 13.75 10.45
N ASN A 56 2.05 13.57 9.64
CA ASN A 56 0.91 14.50 9.62
C ASN A 56 0.03 14.41 10.88
N SER A 57 -0.07 13.24 11.53
CA SER A 57 -0.77 13.10 12.83
C SER A 57 0.03 13.73 13.97
N GLU A 58 1.35 13.57 13.97
CA GLU A 58 2.24 14.26 14.91
C GLU A 58 2.23 15.77 14.70
N LEU A 59 2.25 16.23 13.44
CA LEU A 59 2.22 17.65 13.12
C LEU A 59 0.90 18.27 13.57
N THR A 60 -0.24 17.65 13.29
CA THR A 60 -1.55 18.13 13.79
C THR A 60 -1.62 18.17 15.32
N MET A 61 -0.96 17.27 16.05
CA MET A 61 -0.82 17.40 17.51
C MET A 61 0.07 18.58 17.93
N LYS A 62 1.12 18.91 17.18
CA LYS A 62 2.07 20.00 17.48
C LYS A 62 1.52 21.41 17.14
N VAL A 63 0.58 21.56 16.19
CA VAL A 63 0.00 22.87 15.82
C VAL A 63 -1.27 23.24 16.59
N ASN A 64 -1.84 22.31 17.37
CA ASN A 64 -3.02 22.55 18.21
C ASN A 64 -2.68 23.00 19.65
N PHE A 65 -1.44 23.45 19.89
CA PHE A 65 -0.95 24.04 21.14
C PHE A 65 -0.58 25.51 20.95
#